data_AF-A0A7C0XU02-F1
#
_entry.id   AF-A0A7C0XU02-F1
#
_cell.length_a   1.000
_cell.length_b   1.000
_cell.length_c   1.000
_cell.angle_alpha   90.00
_cell.angle_beta   90.00
_cell.angle_gamma   90.00
#
_symmetry.space_group_name_H-M   'P 1'
#
loop_
_entity.id
_entity.type
_entity.pdbx_description
1 polymer ?
#
loop_
_entity_poly.entity_id
_entity_poly.type
_entity_poly.pdbx_seq_one_letter_code
_entity_poly.pdbx_strand_id
1 'polypeptide(L)' 'MLVNVDFHIHGKYSGGTSESMTLDKIAEQGGLKGLDIIGTGDALHKGWIKHIKELLAEENDGIYSLKFQA' A
#
# COMPACT_ATOMS: atom_id res chain seq x y z
N MET A 1 -17.62 13.48 5.64
CA MET A 1 -17.30 12.20 4.99
C MET A 1 -16.73 11.29 6.06
N LEU A 2 -17.17 10.03 6.12
CA LEU A 2 -16.60 9.02 7.01
C LEU A 2 -15.73 8.10 6.16
N VAL A 3 -14.54 7.77 6.65
CA VAL A 3 -13.57 6.89 5.97
C VAL A 3 -12.96 5.92 6.98
N ASN A 4 -12.73 4.68 6.55
CA ASN A 4 -12.02 3.66 7.30
C ASN A 4 -10.57 3.59 6.83
N VAL A 5 -9.64 3.62 7.78
CA VAL A 5 -8.22 3.71 7.45
C VAL A 5 -7.38 2.76 8.30
N ASP A 6 -6.28 2.30 7.72
CA ASP A 6 -5.18 1.65 8.45
C ASP A 6 -3.86 2.31 8.04
N PHE A 7 -3.22 3.01 8.97
CA PHE A 7 -1.99 3.74 8.70
C PHE A 7 -0.72 3.02 9.12
N HIS A 8 -0.83 1.87 9.80
CA HIS A 8 0.34 1.10 10.23
C HIS A 8 0.26 -0.32 9.68
N ILE A 9 0.90 -0.51 8.54
CA ILE A 9 1.19 -1.82 7.98
C ILE A 9 2.68 -1.97 7.72
N HIS A 10 3.08 -3.19 7.40
CA HIS A 10 4.43 -3.50 6.94
C HIS A 10 4.37 -4.16 5.56
N GLY A 11 5.31 -3.84 4.70
CA GLY A 11 5.47 -4.44 3.37
C GLY A 11 6.32 -5.72 3.42
N LYS A 12 6.40 -6.43 2.29
CA LYS A 12 7.12 -7.71 2.16
C LYS A 12 8.61 -7.71 2.56
N TYR A 13 9.22 -6.53 2.73
CA TYR A 13 10.63 -6.42 3.12
C TYR A 13 10.85 -6.37 4.63
N SER A 14 9.77 -6.26 5.41
CA SER A 14 9.84 -6.29 6.87
C SER A 14 10.04 -7.72 7.38
N GLY A 15 10.93 -7.88 8.36
CA GLY A 15 11.17 -9.17 9.00
C GLY A 15 9.91 -9.70 9.70
N GLY A 16 9.58 -10.97 9.49
CA GLY A 16 8.40 -11.61 10.10
C GLY A 16 7.07 -11.23 9.45
N THR A 17 7.09 -10.60 8.27
CA THR A 17 5.89 -10.36 7.47
C THR A 17 5.71 -11.39 6.36
N SER A 18 4.51 -11.49 5.80
CA SER A 18 4.24 -12.34 4.64
C SER A 18 4.91 -11.76 3.39
N GLU A 19 5.50 -12.64 2.57
CA GLU A 19 6.03 -12.29 1.24
C GLU A 19 4.93 -11.73 0.31
N SER A 20 3.66 -12.04 0.60
CA SER A 20 2.49 -11.53 -0.11
C SER A 20 2.08 -10.11 0.31
N MET A 21 2.80 -9.45 1.23
CA MET A 21 2.60 -8.03 1.55
C MET A 21 3.12 -7.11 0.43
N THR A 22 2.58 -7.29 -0.77
CA THR A 22 2.80 -6.47 -1.96
C THR A 22 1.70 -5.42 -2.09
N LEU A 23 1.98 -4.30 -2.76
CA LEU A 23 1.04 -3.18 -2.87
C LEU A 23 -0.28 -3.57 -3.56
N ASP A 24 -0.22 -4.46 -4.55
CA ASP A 24 -1.42 -4.99 -5.23
C ASP A 24 -2.27 -5.84 -4.29
N LYS A 25 -1.67 -6.70 -3.46
CA LYS A 25 -2.39 -7.55 -2.49
C LYS A 25 -2.92 -6.76 -1.31
N ILE A 26 -2.16 -5.77 -0.85
CA ILE A 26 -2.62 -4.85 0.19
C ILE A 26 -3.86 -4.08 -0.30
N ALA A 27 -3.85 -3.55 -1.53
CA ALA A 27 -5.00 -2.84 -2.08
C ALA A 27 -6.22 -3.77 -2.28
N GLU A 28 -6.01 -4.97 -2.84
CA GLU A 28 -7.07 -5.96 -3.05
C GLU A 28 -7.73 -6.36 -1.72
N GLN A 29 -6.94 -6.78 -0.73
CA GLN A 29 -7.45 -7.25 0.56
C GLN A 29 -7.99 -6.09 1.42
N GLY A 30 -7.41 -4.90 1.29
CA GLY A 30 -7.89 -3.68 1.92
C GLY A 30 -9.28 -3.29 1.43
N GLY A 31 -9.52 -3.38 0.13
CA GLY A 31 -10.84 -3.18 -0.47
C GLY A 31 -11.86 -4.20 0.06
N LEU A 32 -11.49 -5.49 0.13
CA LEU A 32 -12.35 -6.53 0.72
C LEU A 32 -12.64 -6.29 2.21
N LYS A 33 -11.68 -5.71 2.95
CA LYS A 33 -11.84 -5.35 4.36
C LYS A 33 -12.74 -4.12 4.57
N GLY A 34 -12.91 -3.29 3.54
CA GLY A 34 -13.66 -2.03 3.59
C GLY A 34 -12.82 -0.84 4.06
N LEU A 35 -11.51 -0.86 3.80
CA LEU A 35 -10.61 0.27 4.02
C LEU A 35 -10.62 1.20 2.81
N ASP A 36 -10.84 2.48 3.04
CA ASP A 36 -10.84 3.52 2.00
C ASP A 36 -9.42 4.04 1.73
N ILE A 37 -8.58 4.12 2.77
CA ILE A 37 -7.19 4.58 2.68
C ILE A 37 -6.29 3.65 3.50
N ILE A 38 -5.12 3.34 2.94
CA ILE A 38 -4.11 2.51 3.60
C ILE A 38 -2.78 3.26 3.55
N GLY A 39 -2.11 3.38 4.70
CA GLY A 39 -0.76 3.90 4.78
C GLY A 39 0.20 2.95 4.07
N THR A 40 1.19 3.47 3.34
CA THR A 40 2.08 2.60 2.56
C THR A 40 2.90 1.63 3.42
N GLY A 41 3.13 1.97 4.69
CA GLY A 41 4.12 1.29 5.53
C GLY A 41 5.55 1.46 4.99
N ASP A 42 6.55 1.10 5.79
CA ASP A 42 7.95 0.90 5.40
C ASP A 42 8.57 1.95 4.45
N ALA A 43 8.12 3.20 4.51
CA ALA A 43 8.42 4.24 3.52
C ALA A 43 9.89 4.69 3.52
N LEU A 44 10.70 4.21 4.48
CA LEU A 44 12.14 4.44 4.54
C LEU A 44 12.96 3.29 3.95
N HIS A 45 12.35 2.13 3.66
CA HIS A 45 13.04 0.99 3.07
C HIS A 45 13.22 1.17 1.56
N LYS A 46 14.47 1.14 1.08
CA LYS A 46 14.81 1.40 -0.34
C LYS A 46 14.07 0.48 -1.33
N GLY A 47 13.97 -0.81 -1.00
CA GLY A 47 13.23 -1.77 -1.83
C GLY A 47 11.73 -1.48 -1.87
N TRP A 48 11.17 -0.98 -0.76
CA TRP A 48 9.75 -0.65 -0.68
C TRP A 48 9.44 0.65 -1.43
N ILE A 49 10.29 1.67 -1.30
CA ILE A 49 10.21 2.90 -2.10
C ILE A 49 10.25 2.59 -3.60
N LYS A 50 11.14 1.68 -4.04
CA LYS A 50 11.18 1.24 -5.45
C LYS A 50 9.85 0.64 -5.88
N HIS A 51 9.29 -0.25 -5.06
CA HIS A 51 8.01 -0.90 -5.32
C HIS A 51 6.85 0.11 -5.41
N ILE A 52 6.80 1.08 -4.50
CA ILE A 52 5.85 2.22 -4.52
C ILE A 52 5.97 2.99 -5.82
N LYS A 53 7.18 3.42 -6.21
CA LYS A 53 7.39 4.20 -7.44
C LYS A 53 7.06 3.43 -8.71
N GLU A 54 7.25 2.11 -8.70
CA GLU A 54 6.93 1.24 -9.83
C GLU A 54 5.42 1.07 -10.00
N LEU A 55 4.70 0.78 -8.92
CA LEU A 55 3.29 0.38 -8.98
C LEU A 55 2.28 1.50 -8.71
N LEU A 56 2.64 2.56 -8.00
CA LEU A 56 1.72 3.61 -7.61
C LEU A 56 1.90 4.88 -8.45
N ALA A 57 0.79 5.50 -8.82
CA ALA A 57 0.72 6.85 -9.37
C ALA A 57 -0.01 7.75 -8.39
N GLU A 58 0.44 8.99 -8.29
CA GLU A 58 -0.21 10.00 -7.47
C GLU A 58 -1.50 10.45 -8.16
N GLU A 59 -2.61 10.42 -7.43
CA GLU A 59 -3.91 10.88 -7.91
C GLU A 59 -4.28 12.24 -7.31
N ASN A 60 -3.80 12.53 -6.10
CA ASN A 60 -4.00 13.78 -5.38
C ASN A 60 -2.84 14.00 -4.40
N ASP A 61 -2.73 15.18 -3.79
CA ASP A 61 -1.63 15.56 -2.89
C ASP A 61 -1.39 14.52 -1.78
N GLY A 62 -0.39 13.64 -1.98
CA GLY A 62 -0.05 12.56 -1.07
C GLY A 62 -0.95 11.31 -1.12
N ILE A 63 -1.91 11.23 -2.06
CA ILE A 63 -2.79 10.06 -2.26
C ILE A 63 -2.42 9.35 -3.56
N TYR A 64 -2.25 8.03 -3.47
CA TYR A 64 -1.73 7.21 -4.55
C TYR A 64 -2.64 6.01 -4.83
N SER A 65 -2.70 5.62 -6.10
CA SER A 65 -3.43 4.45 -6.57
C SER A 65 -2.57 3.58 -7.48
N LEU A 66 -2.95 2.31 -7.64
CA LEU A 66 -2.25 1.38 -8.52
C LEU A 66 -2.32 1.86 -9.98
N LYS A 67 -1.17 1.91 -10.65
CA LYS A 67 -1.05 2.25 -12.09
C LYS A 67 -1.77 1.26 -12.98
N PHE A 68 -1.83 0.00 -12.56
CA PHE A 68 -2.42 -1.09 -13.30
C PHE A 68 -3.35 -1.83 -12.34
N GLN A 69 -4.61 -1.99 -12.74
CA GLN A 69 -5.49 -2.95 -12.08
C GLN A 69 -5.07 -4.35 -12.53
N ALA A 70 -4.91 -5.25 -11.56
CA ALA A 70 -4.67 -6.67 -11.81
C ALA A 70 -5.93 -7.35 -12.34
#